data_AF-A0A936KEG7-F1
#
_entry.id   AF-A0A936KEG7-F1
#
_cell.length_a   1.000
_cell.length_b   1.000
_cell.length_c   1.000
_cell.angle_alpha   90.00
_cell.angle_beta   90.00
_cell.angle_gamma   90.00
#
_symmetry.space_group_name_H-M   'P 1'
#
loop_
_entity.id
_entity.type
_entity.pdbx_description
1 polymer ?
#
loop_
_entity_poly.entity_id
_entity_poly.type
_entity_poly.pdbx_seq_one_letter_code
_entity_poly.pdbx_strand_id
1 'polypeptide(L)'
;MTFALAIVALLAALIGLRYWMASPARVLAEIEALDLPTHIRADLIDCIDAAQDADRKTWLYDLSAPLVMLLVLPFVPRSADHLPKAFRNWDNDVSMNGDGHGWQDEGGAWHDARITPAPEGALLVSHSDPAYGGDCYYAPGHHPRSFWARYIWLGWRNRASLMSLELGEQVTATPVLISGSMAIHRGGPYGHFLLKHEGCYHYKSIQKWRGLALIRSYGYKLEIAYHMGRDTVAAVAIGRSLKRARA
;
A
#
# COMPACT_ATOMS: atom_id res chain seq x y z
N MET A 1 -3.54 -23.23 -30.82
CA MET A 1 -4.37 -22.03 -31.05
C MET A 1 -5.25 -21.68 -29.85
N THR A 2 -5.93 -22.65 -29.24
CA THR A 2 -6.79 -22.47 -28.04
C THR A 2 -6.07 -21.92 -26.81
N PHE A 3 -4.83 -22.36 -26.53
CA PHE A 3 -4.06 -21.88 -25.38
C PHE A 3 -3.65 -20.40 -25.49
N ALA A 4 -3.24 -19.95 -26.69
CA ALA A 4 -2.89 -18.55 -26.94
C ALA A 4 -4.11 -17.62 -26.77
N LEU A 5 -5.28 -18.05 -27.27
CA LEU A 5 -6.53 -17.30 -27.09
C LEU A 5 -6.94 -17.21 -25.61
N ALA A 6 -6.74 -18.28 -24.84
CA ALA A 6 -7.02 -18.27 -23.40
C ALA A 6 -6.12 -17.28 -22.64
N ILE A 7 -4.82 -17.21 -22.98
CA ILE A 7 -3.89 -16.24 -22.37
C ILE A 7 -4.33 -14.81 -22.71
N VAL A 8 -4.64 -14.53 -23.98
CA VAL A 8 -5.09 -13.20 -24.40
C VAL A 8 -6.37 -12.79 -23.67
N ALA A 9 -7.34 -13.69 -23.54
CA ALA A 9 -8.58 -13.44 -22.81
C ALA A 9 -8.32 -13.17 -21.32
N LEU A 10 -7.42 -13.93 -20.68
CA LEU A 10 -7.05 -13.72 -19.28
C LEU A 10 -6.37 -12.36 -19.08
N LEU A 11 -5.41 -11.99 -19.94
CA LEU A 11 -4.74 -10.70 -19.88
C LEU A 11 -5.74 -9.55 -20.06
N ALA A 12 -6.65 -9.65 -21.04
CA ALA A 12 -7.70 -8.66 -21.25
C ALA A 12 -8.63 -8.53 -20.02
N ALA A 13 -9.00 -9.64 -19.39
CA ALA A 13 -9.82 -9.63 -18.17
C ALA A 13 -9.08 -8.99 -16.98
N LEU A 14 -7.80 -9.29 -16.79
CA LEU A 14 -6.97 -8.69 -15.73
C LEU A 14 -6.79 -7.18 -15.93
N ILE A 15 -6.55 -6.75 -17.17
CA ILE A 15 -6.47 -5.33 -17.54
C ILE A 15 -7.81 -4.65 -17.29
N GLY A 16 -8.93 -5.22 -17.76
CA GLY A 16 -10.27 -4.69 -17.55
C GLY A 16 -10.62 -4.58 -16.06
N LEU A 17 -10.32 -5.61 -15.27
CA LEU A 17 -10.49 -5.60 -13.82
C LEU A 17 -9.66 -4.50 -13.16
N ARG A 18 -8.42 -4.29 -13.60
CA ARG A 18 -7.55 -3.22 -13.10
C ARG A 18 -8.14 -1.83 -13.36
N TYR A 19 -8.57 -1.56 -14.59
CA TYR A 19 -9.21 -0.29 -14.92
C TYR A 19 -10.51 -0.08 -14.13
N TRP A 20 -11.28 -1.15 -13.91
CA TRP A 20 -12.47 -1.08 -13.07
C TRP A 20 -12.13 -0.80 -11.60
N MET A 21 -11.10 -1.44 -11.04
CA MET A 21 -10.67 -1.21 -9.66
C MET A 21 -10.07 0.18 -9.43
N ALA A 22 -9.43 0.76 -10.44
CA ALA A 22 -8.81 2.10 -10.40
C ALA A 22 -9.61 3.16 -11.17
N SER A 23 -10.89 2.91 -11.43
CA SER A 23 -11.78 3.92 -12.01
C SER A 23 -12.11 4.99 -10.97
N PRO A 24 -11.95 6.30 -11.29
CA PRO A 24 -12.13 7.38 -10.34
C PRO A 24 -13.59 7.82 -10.28
N ALA A 25 -14.47 7.33 -11.15
CA ALA A 25 -15.85 7.83 -11.31
C ALA A 25 -16.65 7.90 -10.00
N ARG A 26 -16.50 6.90 -9.11
CA ARG A 26 -17.18 6.91 -7.80
C ARG A 26 -16.53 7.88 -6.81
N VAL A 27 -15.22 8.07 -6.90
CA VAL A 27 -14.49 9.03 -6.07
C VAL A 27 -14.81 10.46 -6.49
N LEU A 28 -14.83 10.73 -7.79
CA LEU A 28 -15.24 12.02 -8.34
C LEU A 28 -16.68 12.35 -7.94
N ALA A 29 -17.61 11.40 -8.00
CA ALA A 29 -18.98 11.62 -7.53
C ALA A 29 -19.07 11.90 -6.01
N GLU A 30 -18.24 11.24 -5.19
CA GLU A 30 -18.19 11.50 -3.76
C GLU A 30 -17.60 12.89 -3.45
N ILE A 31 -16.55 13.28 -4.16
CA ILE A 31 -15.96 14.62 -4.09
C ILE A 31 -16.98 15.67 -4.54
N GLU A 32 -17.75 15.37 -5.59
CA GLU A 32 -18.80 16.26 -6.10
C GLU A 32 -19.84 16.60 -5.03
N ALA A 33 -20.17 15.63 -4.18
CA ALA A 33 -21.10 15.80 -3.08
C ALA A 33 -20.53 16.54 -1.86
N LEU A 34 -19.21 16.80 -1.80
CA LEU A 34 -18.61 17.57 -0.71
C LEU A 34 -18.86 19.07 -0.89
N ASP A 35 -19.14 19.75 0.21
CA ASP A 35 -19.19 21.22 0.27
C ASP A 35 -17.76 21.79 0.25
N LEU A 36 -17.23 22.00 -0.95
CA LEU A 36 -15.88 22.50 -1.20
C LEU A 36 -15.93 23.72 -2.13
N PRO A 37 -15.07 24.73 -1.90
CA PRO A 37 -14.89 25.83 -2.85
C PRO A 37 -14.54 25.32 -4.25
N THR A 38 -15.06 25.97 -5.29
CA THR A 38 -14.89 25.55 -6.70
C THR A 38 -13.42 25.39 -7.10
N HIS A 39 -12.53 26.28 -6.64
CA HIS A 39 -11.10 26.20 -6.96
C HIS A 39 -10.43 24.98 -6.32
N ILE A 40 -10.75 24.65 -5.06
CA ILE A 40 -10.23 23.45 -4.38
C ILE A 40 -10.68 22.18 -5.11
N ARG A 41 -11.93 22.17 -5.59
CA ARG A 41 -12.47 21.04 -6.35
C ARG A 41 -11.73 20.85 -7.68
N ALA A 42 -11.44 21.93 -8.39
CA ALA A 42 -10.66 21.87 -9.63
C ALA A 42 -9.25 21.32 -9.37
N ASP A 43 -8.52 21.89 -8.39
CA ASP A 43 -7.17 21.43 -8.03
C ASP A 43 -7.15 19.94 -7.61
N LEU A 44 -8.20 19.51 -6.89
CA LEU A 44 -8.35 18.11 -6.46
C LEU A 44 -8.57 17.17 -7.65
N ILE A 45 -9.34 17.58 -8.66
CA ILE A 45 -9.54 16.77 -9.88
C ILE A 45 -8.21 16.65 -10.63
N ASP A 46 -7.47 17.73 -10.80
CA ASP A 46 -6.15 17.71 -11.44
C ASP A 46 -5.16 16.80 -10.67
N CYS A 47 -5.19 16.86 -9.34
CA CYS A 47 -4.40 15.97 -8.48
C CYS A 47 -4.80 14.50 -8.64
N ILE A 48 -6.09 14.20 -8.82
CA ILE A 48 -6.57 12.83 -9.05
C ILE A 48 -6.09 12.29 -10.39
N ASP A 49 -6.14 13.11 -11.44
CA ASP A 49 -5.68 12.73 -12.77
C ASP A 49 -4.16 12.48 -12.75
N ALA A 50 -3.38 13.36 -12.11
CA ALA A 50 -1.94 13.18 -11.93
C ALA A 50 -1.61 11.88 -11.16
N ALA A 51 -2.31 11.62 -10.06
CA ALA A 51 -2.12 10.39 -9.28
C ALA A 51 -2.51 9.13 -10.07
N GLN A 52 -3.54 9.22 -10.92
CA GLN A 52 -3.93 8.11 -11.79
C GLN A 52 -2.87 7.85 -12.87
N ASP A 53 -2.28 8.89 -13.44
CA ASP A 53 -1.20 8.74 -14.41
C ASP A 53 0.08 8.17 -13.79
N ALA A 54 0.40 8.54 -12.55
CA ALA A 54 1.46 7.90 -11.78
C ALA A 54 1.18 6.40 -11.53
N ASP A 55 -0.03 6.07 -11.09
CA ASP A 55 -0.47 4.69 -10.85
C ASP A 55 -0.47 3.83 -12.14
N ARG A 56 -0.78 4.42 -13.29
CA ARG A 56 -0.64 3.77 -14.61
C ARG A 56 0.81 3.50 -15.03
N LYS A 57 1.80 4.08 -14.36
CA LYS A 57 3.22 3.75 -14.59
C LYS A 57 3.69 2.59 -13.71
N THR A 58 3.00 2.31 -12.59
CA THR A 58 3.39 1.26 -11.64
C THR A 58 2.70 -0.07 -11.88
N TRP A 59 1.52 -0.09 -12.52
CA TRP A 59 0.69 -1.30 -12.59
C TRP A 59 1.36 -2.50 -13.27
N LEU A 60 2.25 -2.30 -14.25
CA LEU A 60 2.96 -3.40 -14.90
C LEU A 60 3.85 -4.13 -13.91
N TYR A 61 4.53 -3.38 -13.04
CA TYR A 61 5.35 -3.92 -11.97
C TYR A 61 4.45 -4.60 -10.92
N ASP A 62 3.32 -3.98 -10.59
CA ASP A 62 2.31 -4.54 -9.68
C ASP A 62 1.79 -5.92 -10.16
N LEU A 63 1.43 -6.02 -11.44
CA LEU A 63 0.89 -7.23 -12.03
C LEU A 63 1.94 -8.33 -12.20
N SER A 64 3.16 -7.96 -12.61
CA SER A 64 4.23 -8.92 -12.92
C SER A 64 5.00 -9.38 -11.68
N ALA A 65 4.85 -8.72 -10.53
CA ALA A 65 5.60 -9.01 -9.31
C ALA A 65 5.60 -10.50 -8.91
N PRO A 66 4.48 -11.26 -8.88
CA PRO A 66 4.53 -12.67 -8.56
C PRO A 66 5.47 -13.46 -9.50
N LEU A 67 5.38 -13.23 -10.80
CA LEU A 67 6.21 -13.96 -11.77
C LEU A 67 7.68 -13.56 -11.65
N VAL A 68 7.97 -12.26 -11.53
CA VAL A 68 9.34 -11.76 -11.38
C VAL A 68 9.96 -12.28 -10.09
N MET A 69 9.22 -12.30 -8.98
CA MET A 69 9.74 -12.79 -7.70
C MET A 69 10.05 -14.29 -7.72
N LEU A 70 9.28 -15.11 -8.43
CA LEU A 70 9.62 -16.53 -8.62
C LEU A 70 10.95 -16.73 -9.35
N LEU A 71 11.28 -15.84 -10.29
CA LEU A 71 12.51 -15.92 -11.08
C LEU A 71 13.71 -15.28 -10.37
N VAL A 72 13.49 -14.23 -9.58
CA VAL A 72 14.57 -13.42 -8.99
C VAL A 72 14.97 -13.92 -7.61
N LEU A 73 14.00 -14.21 -6.73
CA LEU A 73 14.27 -14.55 -5.33
C LEU A 73 15.18 -15.78 -5.12
N PRO A 74 15.19 -16.82 -5.98
CA PRO A 74 16.13 -17.93 -5.82
C PRO A 74 17.60 -17.52 -5.85
N PHE A 75 17.90 -16.38 -6.50
CA PHE A 75 19.26 -15.84 -6.64
C PHE A 75 19.56 -14.69 -5.67
N VAL A 76 18.61 -14.31 -4.82
CA VAL A 76 18.78 -13.24 -3.83
C VAL A 76 19.31 -13.83 -2.52
N PRO A 77 20.46 -13.38 -2.01
CA PRO A 77 21.00 -13.85 -0.74
C PRO A 77 20.02 -13.65 0.42
N ARG A 78 20.02 -14.58 1.39
CA ARG A 78 19.21 -14.46 2.62
C ARG A 78 19.55 -13.19 3.41
N SER A 79 20.79 -12.70 3.35
CA SER A 79 21.23 -11.47 4.01
C SER A 79 20.72 -10.20 3.33
N ALA A 80 20.24 -10.25 2.08
CA ALA A 80 19.78 -9.06 1.38
C ALA A 80 18.54 -8.43 2.04
N ASP A 81 18.48 -7.11 2.05
CA ASP A 81 17.30 -6.34 2.49
C ASP A 81 16.56 -5.69 1.31
N HIS A 82 17.12 -5.84 0.11
CA HIS A 82 16.70 -5.19 -1.12
C HIS A 82 16.97 -6.08 -2.33
N LEU A 83 16.14 -5.92 -3.37
CA LEU A 83 16.35 -6.56 -4.65
C LEU A 83 17.60 -6.00 -5.34
N PRO A 84 18.24 -6.78 -6.22
CA PRO A 84 19.29 -6.26 -7.09
C PRO A 84 18.78 -5.06 -7.89
N LYS A 85 19.67 -4.11 -8.18
CA LYS A 85 19.34 -2.83 -8.85
C LYS A 85 18.51 -3.00 -10.13
N ALA A 86 18.74 -4.05 -10.91
CA ALA A 86 17.99 -4.34 -12.13
C ALA A 86 16.49 -4.64 -11.89
N PHE A 87 16.12 -5.06 -10.69
CA PHE A 87 14.74 -5.39 -10.31
C PHE A 87 14.16 -4.39 -9.31
N ARG A 88 14.80 -3.22 -9.14
CA ARG A 88 14.45 -2.27 -8.09
C ARG A 88 13.01 -1.74 -8.20
N ASN A 89 12.47 -1.67 -9.41
CA ASN A 89 11.09 -1.22 -9.65
C ASN A 89 10.02 -2.17 -9.06
N TRP A 90 10.37 -3.43 -8.76
CA TRP A 90 9.50 -4.40 -8.07
C TRP A 90 9.68 -4.40 -6.56
N ASP A 91 10.64 -3.64 -6.05
CA ASP A 91 11.00 -3.67 -4.64
C ASP A 91 10.03 -2.87 -3.76
N ASN A 92 10.23 -3.01 -2.46
CA ASN A 92 9.59 -2.21 -1.44
C ASN A 92 10.40 -0.96 -1.07
N ASP A 93 9.71 0.06 -0.57
CA ASP A 93 10.31 1.27 0.00
C ASP A 93 11.01 1.09 1.35
N VAL A 94 10.64 0.07 2.13
CA VAL A 94 11.23 -0.22 3.43
C VAL A 94 12.26 -1.34 3.31
N SER A 95 11.79 -2.56 3.03
CA SER A 95 12.65 -3.73 2.86
C SER A 95 11.92 -4.88 2.18
N MET A 96 12.67 -5.74 1.48
CA MET A 96 12.14 -7.01 0.97
C MET A 96 11.74 -7.99 2.07
N ASN A 97 12.20 -7.76 3.31
CA ASN A 97 11.92 -8.56 4.49
C ASN A 97 10.69 -8.04 5.28
N GLY A 98 9.95 -7.08 4.72
CA GLY A 98 8.76 -6.52 5.36
C GLY A 98 8.99 -5.20 6.07
N ASP A 99 7.90 -4.62 6.55
CA ASP A 99 7.82 -3.36 7.30
C ASP A 99 7.49 -3.57 8.80
N GLY A 100 7.63 -4.82 9.26
CA GLY A 100 7.30 -5.26 10.61
C GLY A 100 8.49 -5.18 11.55
N HIS A 101 8.15 -5.23 12.84
CA HIS A 101 9.09 -5.38 13.93
C HIS A 101 8.58 -6.50 14.82
N GLY A 102 9.48 -7.19 15.48
CA GLY A 102 9.12 -8.09 16.58
C GLY A 102 9.95 -7.82 17.81
N TRP A 103 9.60 -8.50 18.89
CA TRP A 103 10.24 -8.40 20.18
C TRP A 103 10.45 -9.81 20.74
N GLN A 104 11.42 -9.95 21.62
CA GLN A 104 11.72 -11.21 22.28
C GLN A 104 11.25 -11.12 23.73
N ASP A 105 10.54 -12.15 24.21
CA ASP A 105 10.16 -12.23 25.62
C ASP A 105 11.33 -12.69 26.50
N GLU A 106 11.14 -12.64 27.82
CA GLU A 106 12.16 -13.07 28.80
C GLU A 106 12.54 -14.56 28.65
N GLY A 107 11.66 -15.37 28.06
CA GLY A 107 11.90 -16.78 27.77
C GLY A 107 12.65 -17.02 26.46
N GLY A 108 12.98 -15.96 25.71
CA GLY A 108 13.68 -16.04 24.44
C GLY A 108 12.78 -16.30 23.23
N ALA A 109 11.46 -16.35 23.38
CA ALA A 109 10.55 -16.54 22.27
C ALA A 109 10.28 -15.23 21.53
N TRP A 110 10.22 -15.31 20.20
CA TRP A 110 10.00 -14.16 19.34
C TRP A 110 8.52 -13.95 19.01
N HIS A 111 8.10 -12.69 19.04
CA HIS A 111 6.72 -12.28 18.75
C HIS A 111 6.72 -11.13 17.75
N ASP A 112 5.89 -11.22 16.71
CA ASP A 112 5.66 -10.09 15.78
C ASP A 112 4.74 -9.06 16.45
N ALA A 113 5.20 -7.80 16.50
CA ALA A 113 4.51 -6.71 17.22
C ALA A 113 3.13 -6.36 16.62
N ARG A 114 2.83 -6.76 15.38
CA ARG A 114 1.51 -6.57 14.75
C ARG A 114 0.51 -7.66 15.10
N ILE A 115 0.99 -8.81 15.58
CA ILE A 115 0.15 -9.92 16.07
C ILE A 115 0.02 -9.83 17.59
N THR A 116 1.15 -9.75 18.28
CA THR A 116 1.24 -9.63 19.74
C THR A 116 1.92 -8.31 20.07
N PRO A 117 1.18 -7.29 20.50
CA PRO A 117 1.74 -5.99 20.84
C PRO A 117 2.88 -6.12 21.84
N ALA A 118 3.97 -5.37 21.62
CA ALA A 118 5.10 -5.38 22.51
C ALA A 118 4.74 -4.74 23.86
N PRO A 119 5.19 -5.32 24.98
CA PRO A 119 5.12 -4.67 26.28
C PRO A 119 5.83 -3.31 26.26
N GLU A 120 5.42 -2.42 27.17
CA GLU A 120 6.08 -1.13 27.34
C GLU A 120 7.57 -1.32 27.64
N GLY A 121 8.44 -0.59 26.94
CA GLY A 121 9.89 -0.67 27.09
C GLY A 121 10.57 -1.86 26.40
N ALA A 122 9.82 -2.78 25.78
CA ALA A 122 10.42 -3.88 25.03
C ALA A 122 11.19 -3.37 23.80
N LEU A 123 12.37 -3.94 23.55
CA LEU A 123 13.16 -3.62 22.36
C LEU A 123 12.46 -4.17 21.12
N LEU A 124 12.09 -3.27 20.21
CA LEU A 124 11.58 -3.62 18.89
C LEU A 124 12.74 -3.84 17.93
N VAL A 125 12.79 -5.03 17.34
CA VAL A 125 13.78 -5.45 16.36
C VAL A 125 13.10 -5.55 14.99
N SER A 126 13.63 -4.83 14.01
CA SER A 126 13.10 -4.83 12.64
C SER A 126 13.21 -6.23 12.01
N HIS A 127 12.28 -6.60 11.13
CA HIS A 127 12.40 -7.83 10.34
C HIS A 127 13.64 -7.87 9.43
N SER A 128 14.21 -6.71 9.12
CA SER A 128 15.45 -6.58 8.36
C SER A 128 16.69 -6.62 9.25
N ASP A 129 16.54 -6.62 10.58
CA ASP A 129 17.68 -6.79 11.46
C ASP A 129 18.16 -8.26 11.45
N PRO A 130 19.45 -8.55 11.26
CA PRO A 130 19.98 -9.90 11.38
C PRO A 130 19.74 -10.58 12.74
N ALA A 131 19.52 -9.80 13.80
CA ALA A 131 19.21 -10.30 15.14
C ALA A 131 17.77 -10.81 15.27
N TYR A 132 16.87 -10.43 14.36
CA TYR A 132 15.48 -10.91 14.40
C TYR A 132 15.43 -12.42 14.13
N GLY A 133 14.86 -13.18 15.08
CA GLY A 133 14.74 -14.64 14.98
C GLY A 133 13.32 -15.16 14.78
N GLY A 134 12.32 -14.28 14.71
CA GLY A 134 10.91 -14.64 14.69
C GLY A 134 10.29 -14.84 13.30
N ASP A 135 9.00 -15.18 13.32
CA ASP A 135 8.16 -15.22 12.12
C ASP A 135 7.56 -13.86 11.79
N CYS A 136 7.18 -13.66 10.53
CA CYS A 136 6.54 -12.42 10.09
C CYS A 136 5.02 -12.54 10.06
N TYR A 137 4.31 -11.43 10.33
CA TYR A 137 2.85 -11.42 10.34
C TYR A 137 2.19 -11.69 8.98
N TYR A 138 2.91 -11.45 7.88
CA TYR A 138 2.36 -11.53 6.52
C TYR A 138 2.52 -12.92 5.89
N ALA A 139 3.37 -13.78 6.44
CA ALA A 139 3.50 -15.18 6.05
C ALA A 139 3.65 -16.04 7.33
N PRO A 140 2.53 -16.44 7.95
CA PRO A 140 2.54 -17.18 9.22
C PRO A 140 3.38 -18.46 9.15
N GLY A 141 4.21 -18.71 10.15
CA GLY A 141 5.13 -19.85 10.19
C GLY A 141 6.43 -19.67 9.41
N HIS A 142 6.69 -18.45 8.89
CA HIS A 142 7.87 -18.17 8.09
C HIS A 142 8.64 -16.93 8.58
N HIS A 143 9.94 -17.13 8.75
CA HIS A 143 10.90 -16.06 8.96
C HIS A 143 10.89 -15.07 7.77
N PRO A 144 10.99 -13.74 8.00
CA PRO A 144 10.88 -12.71 6.96
C PRO A 144 11.92 -12.84 5.83
N ARG A 145 13.13 -13.33 6.16
CA ARG A 145 14.21 -13.61 5.20
C ARG A 145 14.05 -14.93 4.42
N SER A 146 13.00 -15.71 4.66
CA SER A 146 12.72 -16.92 3.89
C SER A 146 12.23 -16.60 2.48
N PHE A 147 12.43 -17.52 1.54
CA PHE A 147 11.91 -17.38 0.17
C PHE A 147 10.41 -17.11 0.16
N TRP A 148 9.64 -17.93 0.90
CA TRP A 148 8.18 -17.84 0.92
C TRP A 148 7.68 -16.52 1.49
N ALA A 149 8.28 -16.05 2.59
CA ALA A 149 7.92 -14.76 3.17
C ALA A 149 8.18 -13.61 2.17
N ARG A 150 9.36 -13.58 1.55
CA ARG A 150 9.69 -12.56 0.53
C ARG A 150 8.78 -12.64 -0.68
N TYR A 151 8.42 -13.84 -1.12
CA TYR A 151 7.50 -14.06 -2.23
C TYR A 151 6.10 -13.54 -1.92
N ILE A 152 5.57 -13.80 -0.71
CA ILE A 152 4.29 -13.24 -0.26
C ILE A 152 4.36 -11.71 -0.15
N TRP A 153 5.46 -11.20 0.41
CA TRP A 153 5.65 -9.76 0.61
C TRP A 153 5.72 -9.01 -0.72
N LEU A 154 6.75 -9.27 -1.53
CA LEU A 154 7.02 -8.55 -2.77
C LEU A 154 6.12 -8.99 -3.92
N GLY A 155 5.80 -10.29 -4.00
CA GLY A 155 5.00 -10.84 -5.09
C GLY A 155 3.51 -10.51 -4.95
N TRP A 156 2.93 -10.67 -3.75
CA TRP A 156 1.47 -10.60 -3.58
C TRP A 156 0.98 -9.37 -2.82
N ARG A 157 1.69 -8.92 -1.78
CA ARG A 157 1.20 -7.84 -0.91
C ARG A 157 1.61 -6.45 -1.36
N ASN A 158 2.88 -6.29 -1.68
CA ASN A 158 3.53 -5.01 -1.66
C ASN A 158 4.34 -4.82 -2.95
N ARG A 159 3.54 -4.62 -3.99
CA ARG A 159 3.89 -4.81 -5.39
C ARG A 159 4.21 -3.44 -5.99
N ALA A 160 5.51 -3.10 -6.09
CA ALA A 160 6.03 -1.84 -6.63
C ALA A 160 5.79 -0.56 -5.80
N SER A 161 5.76 -0.68 -4.46
CA SER A 161 5.58 0.49 -3.57
C SER A 161 6.74 1.48 -3.63
N LEU A 162 7.96 1.03 -3.92
CA LEU A 162 9.08 1.94 -4.15
C LEU A 162 8.83 2.83 -5.38
N MET A 163 8.43 2.24 -6.51
CA MET A 163 8.12 2.99 -7.73
C MET A 163 6.98 4.00 -7.49
N SER A 164 5.95 3.63 -6.72
CA SER A 164 4.89 4.56 -6.33
C SER A 164 5.38 5.74 -5.49
N LEU A 165 6.45 5.57 -4.70
CA LEU A 165 7.09 6.64 -3.94
C LEU A 165 8.03 7.49 -4.81
N GLU A 166 8.75 6.89 -5.74
CA GLU A 166 9.58 7.62 -6.72
C GLU A 166 8.73 8.51 -7.64
N LEU A 167 7.48 8.11 -7.92
CA LEU A 167 6.47 8.90 -8.61
C LEU A 167 5.59 9.73 -7.66
N GLY A 168 5.93 9.72 -6.38
CA GLY A 168 5.23 10.45 -5.33
C GLY A 168 5.63 11.92 -5.27
N GLU A 169 5.22 12.56 -4.19
CA GLU A 169 5.49 13.99 -3.93
C GLU A 169 6.17 14.18 -2.59
N GLN A 170 6.97 15.24 -2.50
CA GLN A 170 7.54 15.66 -1.22
C GLN A 170 6.53 16.44 -0.41
N VAL A 171 6.61 16.29 0.91
CA VAL A 171 5.74 16.94 1.88
C VAL A 171 6.61 17.67 2.88
N THR A 172 6.59 18.99 2.83
CA THR A 172 7.46 19.87 3.63
C THR A 172 6.86 20.24 4.98
N ALA A 173 5.58 19.95 5.19
CA ALA A 173 4.79 20.36 6.35
C ALA A 173 3.62 19.39 6.57
N THR A 174 3.13 19.31 7.80
CA THR A 174 2.00 18.45 8.15
C THR A 174 0.77 18.78 7.29
N PRO A 175 0.20 17.80 6.57
CA PRO A 175 -1.00 18.01 5.77
C PRO A 175 -2.19 18.46 6.62
N VAL A 176 -3.05 19.30 6.03
CA VAL A 176 -4.23 19.85 6.69
C VAL A 176 -5.47 19.04 6.32
N LEU A 177 -6.28 18.67 7.32
CA LEU A 177 -7.60 18.09 7.11
C LEU A 177 -8.59 19.18 6.71
N ILE A 178 -9.14 19.08 5.50
CA ILE A 178 -10.06 20.08 4.94
C ILE A 178 -11.49 19.55 4.79
N SER A 179 -11.73 18.24 4.92
CA SER A 179 -13.08 17.66 5.00
C SER A 179 -13.05 16.29 5.68
N GLY A 180 -14.13 15.94 6.40
CA GLY A 180 -14.32 14.62 6.98
C GLY A 180 -13.58 14.40 8.31
N SER A 181 -13.07 13.18 8.54
CA SER A 181 -12.43 12.80 9.80
C SER A 181 -11.27 11.82 9.61
N MET A 182 -10.15 12.09 10.28
CA MET A 182 -9.01 11.17 10.34
C MET A 182 -9.26 9.93 11.22
N ALA A 183 -10.38 9.88 11.95
CA ALA A 183 -10.73 8.74 12.80
C ALA A 183 -11.33 7.55 12.03
N ILE A 184 -11.52 7.66 10.71
CA ILE A 184 -12.15 6.58 9.93
C ILE A 184 -11.26 5.34 9.86
N HIS A 185 -11.86 4.16 9.99
CA HIS A 185 -11.15 2.90 9.78
C HIS A 185 -12.07 1.77 9.33
N ARG A 186 -11.46 0.66 8.89
CA ARG A 186 -12.18 -0.54 8.38
C ARG A 186 -13.09 -1.26 9.38
N GLY A 187 -13.12 -0.82 10.64
CA GLY A 187 -13.99 -1.35 11.69
C GLY A 187 -15.10 -0.36 12.10
N GLY A 188 -15.05 0.88 11.62
CA GLY A 188 -15.95 1.95 12.03
C GLY A 188 -15.34 2.83 13.14
N PRO A 189 -15.46 4.17 13.07
CA PRO A 189 -16.42 4.89 12.25
C PRO A 189 -16.08 4.87 10.76
N TYR A 190 -17.12 4.70 9.94
CA TYR A 190 -17.05 4.80 8.48
C TYR A 190 -17.26 6.26 8.07
N GLY A 191 -16.76 6.64 6.90
CA GLY A 191 -16.82 8.02 6.43
C GLY A 191 -15.73 8.32 5.42
N HIS A 192 -15.34 9.58 5.33
CA HIS A 192 -14.26 10.04 4.47
C HIS A 192 -13.32 11.00 5.21
N PHE A 193 -12.17 11.24 4.60
CA PHE A 193 -11.37 12.42 4.83
C PHE A 193 -10.85 12.99 3.51
N LEU A 194 -10.51 14.27 3.54
CA LEU A 194 -9.75 14.95 2.51
C LEU A 194 -8.61 15.72 3.19
N LEU A 195 -7.37 15.33 2.90
CA LEU A 195 -6.18 16.07 3.31
C LEU A 195 -5.67 16.93 2.15
N LYS A 196 -5.07 18.06 2.48
CA LYS A 196 -4.37 18.96 1.56
C LYS A 196 -2.97 19.27 2.06
N HIS A 197 -2.01 19.28 1.15
CA HIS A 197 -0.69 19.89 1.35
C HIS A 197 -0.33 20.59 0.05
N GLU A 198 -0.22 21.92 0.06
CA GLU A 198 0.03 22.71 -1.15
C GLU A 198 -0.91 22.33 -2.31
N GLY A 199 -0.37 21.92 -3.47
CA GLY A 199 -1.14 21.42 -4.63
C GLY A 199 -1.52 19.94 -4.56
N CYS A 200 -1.11 19.22 -3.51
CA CYS A 200 -1.39 17.80 -3.33
C CYS A 200 -2.62 17.57 -2.46
N TYR A 201 -3.41 16.57 -2.83
CA TYR A 201 -4.58 16.14 -2.08
C TYR A 201 -4.57 14.64 -1.81
N HIS A 202 -5.23 14.24 -0.72
CA HIS A 202 -5.53 12.85 -0.42
C HIS A 202 -6.99 12.69 -0.06
N TYR A 203 -7.78 12.14 -0.97
CA TYR A 203 -9.14 11.74 -0.66
C TYR A 203 -9.15 10.26 -0.26
N LYS A 204 -9.82 9.94 0.85
CA LYS A 204 -10.07 8.55 1.22
C LYS A 204 -11.46 8.39 1.81
N SER A 205 -12.17 7.36 1.37
CA SER A 205 -13.45 6.95 1.95
C SER A 205 -13.44 5.48 2.33
N ILE A 206 -14.13 5.17 3.42
CA ILE A 206 -14.35 3.81 3.89
C ILE A 206 -15.84 3.67 4.18
N GLN A 207 -16.50 2.76 3.48
CA GLN A 207 -17.92 2.47 3.61
C GLN A 207 -18.13 1.01 4.01
N LYS A 208 -19.15 0.75 4.83
CA LYS A 208 -19.60 -0.62 5.10
C LYS A 208 -20.28 -1.17 3.86
N TRP A 209 -19.85 -2.34 3.39
CA TRP A 209 -20.44 -3.01 2.24
C TRP A 209 -20.53 -4.52 2.48
N ARG A 210 -21.74 -5.01 2.79
CA ARG A 210 -22.03 -6.46 2.92
C ARG A 210 -21.04 -7.23 3.82
N GLY A 211 -20.73 -6.70 5.01
CA GLY A 211 -19.77 -7.31 5.95
C GLY A 211 -18.29 -7.04 5.62
N LEU A 212 -18.02 -6.27 4.56
CA LEU A 212 -16.71 -5.79 4.17
C LEU A 212 -16.61 -4.28 4.38
N ALA A 213 -15.39 -3.77 4.41
CA ALA A 213 -15.08 -2.36 4.28
C ALA A 213 -14.65 -2.10 2.83
N LEU A 214 -15.43 -1.28 2.13
CA LEU A 214 -15.09 -0.77 0.81
C LEU A 214 -14.29 0.52 0.99
N ILE A 215 -13.03 0.47 0.54
CA ILE A 215 -12.08 1.57 0.66
C ILE A 215 -11.87 2.17 -0.73
N ARG A 216 -11.92 3.49 -0.81
CA ARG A 216 -11.47 4.29 -1.94
C ARG A 216 -10.39 5.24 -1.44
N SER A 217 -9.33 5.44 -2.21
CA SER A 217 -8.19 6.27 -1.83
C SER A 217 -7.54 6.82 -3.09
N TYR A 218 -7.50 8.14 -3.26
CA TYR A 218 -6.96 8.81 -4.43
C TYR A 218 -6.13 10.03 -4.09
N GLY A 219 -5.20 10.35 -4.98
CA GLY A 219 -4.29 11.48 -4.87
C GLY A 219 -2.93 10.99 -4.38
N TYR A 220 -2.31 11.75 -3.48
CA TYR A 220 -1.05 11.38 -2.84
C TYR A 220 -1.32 10.97 -1.40
N LYS A 221 -0.61 9.96 -0.88
CA LYS A 221 -0.96 9.31 0.40
C LYS A 221 -0.55 10.14 1.63
N LEU A 222 -1.07 11.36 1.74
CA LEU A 222 -0.82 12.34 2.80
C LEU A 222 -1.15 11.85 4.20
N GLU A 223 -1.94 10.78 4.35
CA GLU A 223 -2.24 10.20 5.67
C GLU A 223 -0.98 9.65 6.36
N ILE A 224 0.01 9.19 5.58
CA ILE A 224 1.27 8.70 6.13
C ILE A 224 2.10 9.88 6.65
N ALA A 225 2.17 10.99 5.91
CA ALA A 225 2.82 12.20 6.39
C ALA A 225 2.12 12.76 7.63
N TYR A 226 0.78 12.76 7.65
CA TYR A 226 -0.01 13.22 8.78
C TYR A 226 0.24 12.40 10.07
N HIS A 227 0.27 11.07 9.98
CA HIS A 227 0.40 10.21 11.17
C HIS A 227 1.84 9.86 11.55
N MET A 228 2.74 9.77 10.58
CA MET A 228 4.09 9.23 10.76
C MET A 228 5.18 10.25 10.46
N GLY A 229 4.84 11.46 10.01
CA GLY A 229 5.81 12.51 9.70
C GLY A 229 6.73 12.16 8.52
N ARG A 230 6.28 11.31 7.59
CA ARG A 230 7.05 11.04 6.36
C ARG A 230 7.11 12.27 5.46
N ASP A 231 8.28 12.48 4.88
CA ASP A 231 8.62 13.56 3.96
C ASP A 231 8.26 13.26 2.50
N THR A 232 7.96 12.00 2.18
CA THR A 232 7.61 11.55 0.82
C THR A 232 6.33 10.73 0.85
N VAL A 233 5.39 11.03 -0.05
CA VAL A 233 4.09 10.36 -0.13
C VAL A 233 3.86 9.75 -1.51
N ALA A 234 3.43 8.50 -1.52
CA ALA A 234 3.17 7.77 -2.75
C ALA A 234 1.92 8.27 -3.46
N ALA A 235 1.91 8.27 -4.79
CA ALA A 235 0.69 8.37 -5.57
C ALA A 235 -0.19 7.12 -5.35
N VAL A 236 -1.51 7.31 -5.29
CA VAL A 236 -2.49 6.25 -5.07
C VAL A 236 -3.74 6.49 -5.93
N ALA A 237 -4.21 5.44 -6.61
CA ALA A 237 -5.44 5.47 -7.41
C ALA A 237 -6.30 4.22 -7.18
N ILE A 238 -6.95 4.16 -6.01
CA ILE A 238 -7.78 3.03 -5.57
C ILE A 238 -9.25 3.44 -5.62
N GLY A 239 -9.95 3.04 -6.68
CA GLY A 239 -11.41 3.20 -6.80
C GLY A 239 -12.20 2.20 -6.00
N ARG A 240 -11.66 0.99 -5.82
CA ARG A 240 -12.31 -0.12 -5.15
C ARG A 240 -11.27 -1.02 -4.50
N SER A 241 -11.24 -1.03 -3.16
CA SER A 241 -10.53 -2.05 -2.38
C SER A 241 -11.47 -2.63 -1.34
N LEU A 242 -11.61 -3.96 -1.34
CA LEU A 242 -12.44 -4.67 -0.40
C LEU A 242 -11.56 -5.30 0.67
N LYS A 243 -11.85 -4.99 1.93
CA LYS A 243 -11.21 -5.62 3.07
C LYS A 243 -12.25 -6.21 3.99
N ARG A 244 -11.92 -7.29 4.69
CA ARG A 244 -12.76 -7.79 5.79
C ARG A 244 -12.98 -6.64 6.79
N ALA A 245 -14.23 -6.36 7.12
CA ALA A 245 -14.53 -5.43 8.21
C ALA A 245 -13.99 -6.06 9.51
N ARG A 246 -13.20 -5.30 10.27
CA ARG A 246 -12.84 -5.77 11.62
C ARG A 246 -14.09 -5.64 12.47
N ALA A 247 -14.47 -6.74 13.12
CA ALA A 247 -15.51 -6.73 14.16
C ALA A 247 -14.98 -5.97 15.37
#